data_AF-A0AAP8J221-F1
#
_entry.id   AF-A0AAP8J221-F1
#
_cell.length_a   1.000
_cell.length_b   1.000
_cell.length_c   1.000
_cell.angle_alpha   90.00
_cell.angle_beta   90.00
_cell.angle_gamma   90.00
#
_symmetry.space_group_name_H-M   'P 1'
#
loop_
_entity.id
_entity.type
_entity.pdbx_description
1 polymer ?
#
loop_
_entity_poly.entity_id
_entity_poly.type
_entity_poly.pdbx_seq_one_letter_code
_entity_poly.pdbx_strand_id
1 'polypeptide(L)'
;MKKMDEMERNFADHSIRIAYMMMFLMLWSSAVFQHIRTGAWNFDFFVVNVVTVVQIASYEWFKHRADSTDKEPGRVLYMTIAGVAIVLAIGVLALMRHGK
;
A
#
# COMPACT_ATOMS: atom_id res chain seq x y z
N MET A 1 22.14 29.87 1.17
CA MET A 1 20.91 29.50 0.44
C MET A 1 20.89 28.02 0.06
N LYS A 2 21.90 27.45 -0.63
CA LYS A 2 21.95 25.99 -0.95
C LYS A 2 21.69 25.02 0.22
N LYS A 3 22.24 25.27 1.42
CA LYS A 3 22.00 24.41 2.61
C LYS A 3 20.56 24.44 3.13
N MET A 4 19.82 25.53 2.88
CA MET A 4 18.43 25.67 3.34
C MET A 4 17.50 24.87 2.43
N ASP A 5 17.73 24.94 1.11
CA ASP A 5 17.01 24.15 0.11
C ASP A 5 17.25 22.63 0.28
N GLU A 6 18.47 22.24 0.69
CA GLU A 6 18.79 20.84 1.04
C GLU A 6 18.07 20.37 2.31
N MET A 7 17.97 21.23 3.34
CA MET A 7 17.20 20.91 4.55
C MET A 7 15.70 20.79 4.26
N GLU A 8 15.14 21.69 3.44
CA GLU A 8 13.72 21.65 3.06
C GLU A 8 13.37 20.39 2.26
N ARG A 9 14.22 19.98 1.30
CA ARG A 9 14.04 18.72 0.58
C ARG A 9 14.11 17.50 1.49
N ASN A 10 15.10 17.44 2.38
CA ASN A 10 15.25 16.33 3.31
C ASN A 10 14.06 16.25 4.27
N PHE A 11 13.56 17.39 4.74
CA PHE A 11 12.37 17.44 5.60
C PHE A 11 11.11 16.98 4.85
N ALA A 12 10.91 17.43 3.62
CA ALA A 12 9.79 17.02 2.78
C ALA A 12 9.81 15.50 2.55
N ASP A 13 10.96 14.94 2.18
CA ASP A 13 11.10 13.50 1.91
C ASP A 13 10.87 12.65 3.17
N HIS A 14 11.38 13.11 4.33
CA HIS A 14 11.14 12.46 5.61
C HIS A 14 9.66 12.52 6.02
N SER A 15 9.00 13.66 5.79
CA SER A 15 7.58 13.84 6.11
C SER A 15 6.68 12.94 5.25
N ILE A 16 6.98 12.79 3.96
CA ILE A 16 6.26 11.91 3.04
C ILE A 16 6.42 10.45 3.49
N ARG A 17 7.62 10.04 3.84
CA ARG A 17 7.88 8.69 4.36
C ARG A 17 7.07 8.39 5.63
N ILE A 18 7.03 9.32 6.58
CA ILE A 18 6.24 9.18 7.81
C ILE A 18 4.74 9.12 7.47
N ALA A 19 4.25 9.97 6.57
CA ALA A 19 2.85 9.96 6.16
C ALA A 19 2.42 8.62 5.53
N TYR A 20 3.27 8.04 4.65
CA TYR A 20 3.03 6.71 4.08
C TYR A 20 3.00 5.62 5.15
N MET A 21 3.89 5.68 6.14
CA MET A 21 3.93 4.72 7.24
C MET A 21 2.69 4.83 8.14
N MET A 22 2.26 6.04 8.46
CA MET A 22 1.04 6.28 9.25
C MET A 22 -0.20 5.79 8.52
N MET A 23 -0.33 6.11 7.23
CA MET A 23 -1.46 5.67 6.42
C MET A 23 -1.49 4.15 6.27
N PHE A 24 -0.33 3.49 6.11
CA PHE A 24 -0.23 2.04 6.09
C PHE A 24 -0.70 1.43 7.42
N LEU A 25 -0.26 1.98 8.56
CA LEU A 25 -0.69 1.52 9.88
C LEU A 25 -2.20 1.69 10.10
N MET A 26 -2.79 2.79 9.62
CA MET A 26 -4.24 3.02 9.70
C MET A 26 -5.02 2.00 8.87
N LEU A 27 -4.61 1.74 7.63
CA LEU A 27 -5.27 0.74 6.78
C LEU A 27 -5.12 -0.67 7.37
N TRP A 28 -3.92 -1.03 7.83
CA TRP A 28 -3.67 -2.34 8.40
C TRP A 28 -4.48 -2.56 9.69
N SER A 29 -4.47 -1.58 10.60
CA SER A 29 -5.29 -1.65 11.82
C SER A 29 -6.78 -1.70 11.49
N SER A 30 -7.26 -0.90 10.53
CA SER A 30 -8.65 -0.95 10.07
C SER A 30 -9.04 -2.33 9.56
N ALA A 31 -8.21 -2.97 8.72
CA ALA A 31 -8.45 -4.32 8.23
C ALA A 31 -8.55 -5.35 9.37
N VAL A 32 -7.61 -5.30 10.33
CA VAL A 32 -7.58 -6.20 11.48
C VAL A 32 -8.83 -6.01 12.36
N PHE A 33 -9.17 -4.78 12.72
CA PHE A 33 -10.35 -4.48 13.53
C PHE A 33 -11.65 -4.86 12.81
N GLN A 34 -11.73 -4.66 11.49
CA GLN A 34 -12.89 -5.06 10.71
C GLN A 34 -13.05 -6.57 10.69
N HIS A 35 -11.95 -7.32 10.52
CA HIS A 35 -11.96 -8.78 10.59
C HIS A 35 -12.39 -9.29 11.97
N ILE A 36 -11.86 -8.72 13.05
CA ILE A 36 -12.24 -9.07 14.43
C ILE A 36 -13.72 -8.78 14.69
N ARG A 37 -14.22 -7.60 14.25
CA ARG A 37 -15.60 -7.16 14.51
C ARG A 37 -16.64 -7.96 13.75
N THR A 38 -16.35 -8.30 12.50
CA THR A 38 -17.35 -8.92 11.61
C THR A 38 -17.18 -10.42 11.46
N GLY A 39 -16.01 -10.98 11.82
CA GLY A 39 -15.70 -12.42 11.71
C GLY A 39 -15.72 -12.96 10.28
N ALA A 40 -16.04 -12.12 9.30
CA ALA A 40 -16.28 -12.48 7.92
C ALA A 40 -15.24 -11.84 7.01
N TRP A 41 -14.85 -12.61 6.00
CA TRP A 41 -14.04 -12.14 4.89
C TRP A 41 -14.91 -11.29 3.95
N ASN A 42 -15.27 -10.11 4.43
CA ASN A 42 -16.18 -9.20 3.72
C ASN A 42 -15.45 -8.46 2.59
N PHE A 43 -16.22 -8.00 1.59
CA PHE A 43 -15.69 -7.23 0.45
C PHE A 43 -14.81 -6.05 0.88
N ASP A 44 -15.24 -5.31 1.90
CA ASP A 44 -14.49 -4.18 2.46
C ASP A 44 -13.08 -4.58 2.96
N PHE A 45 -12.95 -5.74 3.61
CA PHE A 45 -11.65 -6.24 4.06
C PHE A 45 -10.71 -6.47 2.87
N PHE A 46 -11.22 -7.00 1.76
CA PHE A 46 -10.43 -7.18 0.54
C PHE A 46 -10.06 -5.85 -0.10
N VAL A 47 -10.98 -4.88 -0.13
CA VAL A 47 -10.70 -3.53 -0.64
C VAL A 47 -9.56 -2.88 0.14
N VAL A 48 -9.57 -2.96 1.47
CA VAL A 48 -8.48 -2.39 2.31
C VAL A 48 -7.14 -3.05 2.01
N ASN A 49 -7.11 -4.37 1.78
CA ASN A 49 -5.88 -5.07 1.39
C ASN A 49 -5.38 -4.65 -0.01
N VAL A 50 -6.28 -4.46 -0.98
CA VAL A 50 -5.93 -3.93 -2.31
C VAL A 50 -5.34 -2.52 -2.19
N VAL A 51 -5.98 -1.63 -1.44
CA VAL A 51 -5.47 -0.26 -1.20
C VAL A 51 -4.09 -0.31 -0.54
N THR A 52 -3.87 -1.23 0.39
CA THR A 52 -2.57 -1.42 1.05
C THR A 52 -1.47 -1.78 0.05
N VAL A 53 -1.74 -2.72 -0.88
CA VAL A 53 -0.78 -3.11 -1.93
C VAL A 53 -0.48 -1.94 -2.87
N VAL A 54 -1.50 -1.19 -3.29
CA VAL A 54 -1.35 0.00 -4.14
C VAL A 54 -0.54 1.09 -3.44
N GLN A 55 -0.71 1.24 -2.13
CA GLN A 55 0.02 2.25 -1.37
C GLN A 55 1.51 1.89 -1.22
N ILE A 56 1.84 0.63 -0.98
CA ILE A 56 3.24 0.17 -0.97
C ILE A 56 3.89 0.42 -2.33
N ALA A 57 3.18 0.13 -3.41
CA ALA A 57 3.64 0.39 -4.76
C ALA A 57 3.86 1.87 -5.06
N SER A 58 2.91 2.70 -4.62
CA SER A 58 3.01 4.16 -4.77
C SER A 58 4.23 4.69 -4.02
N TYR A 59 4.51 4.18 -2.83
CA TYR A 59 5.71 4.52 -2.07
C TYR A 59 7.01 4.14 -2.79
N GLU A 60 7.11 2.92 -3.32
CA GLU A 60 8.27 2.47 -4.09
C GLU A 60 8.45 3.30 -5.38
N TRP A 61 7.36 3.68 -6.03
CA TRP A 61 7.40 4.59 -7.18
C TRP A 61 7.91 5.99 -6.80
N PHE A 62 7.45 6.54 -5.68
CA PHE A 62 7.91 7.85 -5.19
C PHE A 62 9.41 7.83 -4.84
N LYS A 63 9.91 6.74 -4.25
CA LYS A 63 11.35 6.57 -4.02
C LYS A 63 12.14 6.55 -5.32
N HIS A 64 11.71 5.77 -6.31
CA HIS A 64 12.40 5.73 -7.60
C HIS A 64 12.41 7.09 -8.30
N ARG A 65 11.33 7.89 -8.15
CA ARG A 65 11.30 9.26 -8.67
C ARG A 65 12.30 10.18 -7.98
N ALA A 66 12.59 9.96 -6.70
CA ALA A 66 13.57 10.73 -5.93
C ALA A 66 15.01 10.23 -6.17
N ASP A 67 15.20 8.94 -6.40
CA ASP A 67 16.48 8.29 -6.68
C ASP A 67 16.34 7.26 -7.82
N SER A 68 16.93 7.55 -8.97
CA SER A 68 16.85 6.71 -10.17
C SER A 68 17.62 5.38 -10.06
N THR A 69 18.41 5.18 -9.01
CA THR A 69 19.10 3.90 -8.75
C THR A 69 18.19 2.88 -8.04
N ASP A 70 17.02 3.32 -7.58
CA ASP A 70 16.04 2.48 -6.92
C ASP A 70 15.23 1.64 -7.92
N LYS A 71 14.38 0.72 -7.44
CA LYS A 71 13.66 -0.24 -8.31
C LYS A 71 12.89 0.43 -9.45
N GLU A 72 13.03 -0.13 -10.67
CA GLU A 72 12.38 0.41 -11.85
C GLU A 72 10.84 0.52 -11.71
N PRO A 73 10.25 1.63 -12.20
CA PRO A 73 8.83 1.93 -12.04
C PRO A 73 7.94 0.89 -12.71
N GLY A 74 8.37 0.38 -13.87
CA GLY A 74 7.69 -0.70 -14.58
C GLY A 74 7.64 -1.99 -13.77
N ARG A 75 8.75 -2.36 -13.11
CA ARG A 75 8.82 -3.56 -12.27
C ARG A 75 7.90 -3.44 -11.05
N VAL A 76 7.86 -2.27 -10.41
CA VAL A 76 6.94 -1.99 -9.30
C VAL A 76 5.49 -2.12 -9.74
N LEU A 77 5.12 -1.54 -10.89
CA LEU A 77 3.78 -1.64 -11.47
C LEU A 77 3.37 -3.10 -11.70
N TYR A 78 4.22 -3.91 -12.35
CA TYR A 78 3.92 -5.33 -12.60
C TYR A 78 3.73 -6.12 -11.30
N MET A 79 4.58 -5.90 -10.29
CA MET A 79 4.44 -6.55 -8.98
C MET A 79 3.14 -6.14 -8.27
N THR A 80 2.72 -4.89 -8.44
CA THR A 80 1.47 -4.37 -7.86
C THR A 80 0.26 -5.01 -8.51
N ILE A 81 0.23 -5.06 -9.85
CA ILE A 81 -0.85 -5.70 -10.61
C ILE A 81 -0.95 -7.18 -10.22
N ALA A 82 0.19 -7.89 -10.15
CA ALA A 82 0.22 -9.28 -9.72
C ALA A 82 -0.30 -9.45 -8.27
N GLY A 83 0.15 -8.59 -7.34
CA GLY A 83 -0.30 -8.61 -5.95
C GLY A 83 -1.80 -8.36 -5.81
N VAL A 84 -2.34 -7.35 -6.51
CA VAL A 84 -3.78 -7.04 -6.52
C VAL A 84 -4.57 -8.21 -7.11
N ALA A 85 -4.11 -8.80 -8.22
CA ALA A 85 -4.76 -9.96 -8.82
C ALA A 85 -4.82 -11.15 -7.86
N ILE A 86 -3.75 -11.41 -7.11
CA ILE A 86 -3.71 -12.48 -6.09
C ILE A 86 -4.72 -12.20 -4.97
N VAL A 87 -4.75 -10.97 -4.43
CA VAL A 87 -5.69 -10.59 -3.36
C VAL A 87 -7.13 -10.75 -3.81
N LEU A 88 -7.45 -10.30 -5.03
CA LEU A 88 -8.79 -10.43 -5.61
C LEU A 88 -9.17 -11.90 -5.87
N ALA A 89 -8.24 -12.71 -6.40
CA ALA A 89 -8.49 -14.14 -6.63
C ALA A 89 -8.77 -14.89 -5.33
N ILE A 90 -8.00 -14.60 -4.26
CA ILE A 90 -8.24 -15.15 -2.92
C ILE A 90 -9.62 -14.70 -2.41
N GLY A 91 -9.97 -13.43 -2.60
CA GLY A 91 -11.27 -12.91 -2.17
C GLY A 91 -12.45 -13.58 -2.85
N VAL A 92 -12.36 -13.78 -4.17
CA VAL A 92 -13.37 -14.51 -4.93
C VAL A 92 -13.51 -15.97 -4.46
N LEU A 93 -12.40 -16.65 -4.18
CA LEU A 93 -12.40 -18.02 -3.63
C LEU A 93 -13.01 -18.08 -2.22
N ALA A 94 -12.71 -17.10 -1.37
CA ALA A 94 -13.28 -16.99 -0.03
C ALA A 94 -14.79 -16.76 -0.08
N LEU A 95 -15.27 -15.87 -0.95
CA LEU A 95 -16.69 -15.61 -1.16
C LEU A 95 -17.45 -16.85 -1.67
N MET A 96 -16.86 -17.60 -2.62
CA MET A 96 -17.45 -18.85 -3.11
C MET A 96 -17.59 -19.93 -2.03
N ARG A 97 -16.72 -19.93 -1.00
CA ARG A 97 -16.80 -20.87 0.12
C ARG A 97 -17.79 -20.45 1.21
N HIS A 98 -18.05 -19.15 1.36
CA HIS A 98 -18.95 -18.62 2.37
C HIS A 98 -20.44 -18.61 1.93
N GLY A 99 -20.70 -18.74 0.63
CA GLY A 99 -22.05 -18.79 0.04
C GLY A 99 -22.64 -20.21 -0.14
N LYS A 100 -21.99 -21.25 0.40
CA LYS A 100 -22.52 -22.61 0.52
C LYS A 100 -22.83 -22.89 1.99
#